data_AF-A0A420HHC7-F1
#
_entry.id   AF-A0A420HHC7-F1
#
_cell.length_a   1.000
_cell.length_b   1.000
_cell.length_c   1.000
_cell.angle_alpha   90.00
_cell.angle_beta   90.00
_cell.angle_gamma   90.00
#
_symmetry.space_group_name_H-M   'P 1'
#
loop_
_entity.id
_entity.type
_entity.pdbx_description
1 polymer ?
#
loop_
_entity_poly.entity_id
_entity_poly.type
_entity_poly.pdbx_seq_one_letter_code
_entity_poly.pdbx_strand_id
1 'polypeptide(L)'
;MATPALMQSMITALENRRNNSVLRCLHETPANSLDFSSNDFLSLSTSSLLRRNYLSALANTAPSDFRVGSGGSRLLDGNHPFANQLESKIAQFHGAKSALLFNSGFGANMGFFACIPQKGDIVLHDAFIHASVCEGLKLSRAGRVCSFSHNSISDLKNKISDLIKYEPGLLNGTKNIFVAVEALYSMDGDLAPLREIVELMEQSFTKGNVYLVVDEAHSNGLYGEMGSGLVCKLGLENKVFARLHTFGKALACNGAALLCDSLVREYLINYAKPLIYTTSMSFPSLVAINTVYTLMKQGATQLLISHLKDLISHFFNQLITLFPLTTNAHTKKPILILPLEAPQSPIFSLITSEPRSLAAHCYAAGFIVRPIMPPTVPKGTQRVRICLHAGNTFKEIDNLVQCVTIWLQKERMKKSTVSTCEHHLAKAIL
;
A
#
# COMPACT_ATOMS: atom_id res chain seq x y z
N MET A 1 -24.88 -37.49 11.61
CA MET A 1 -25.75 -36.46 10.99
C MET A 1 -25.02 -35.92 9.78
N ALA A 2 -25.69 -35.69 8.65
CA ALA A 2 -25.06 -35.13 7.46
C ALA A 2 -24.56 -33.71 7.72
N THR A 3 -23.41 -33.35 7.14
CA THR A 3 -22.86 -31.99 7.20
C THR A 3 -23.86 -31.00 6.57
N PRO A 4 -24.24 -29.90 7.24
CA PRO A 4 -25.15 -28.90 6.66
C PRO A 4 -24.61 -28.32 5.34
N ALA A 5 -25.51 -28.00 4.40
CA ALA A 5 -25.14 -27.54 3.04
C ALA A 5 -24.22 -26.31 3.02
N LEU A 6 -24.39 -25.37 3.97
CA LEU A 6 -23.51 -24.21 4.12
C LEU A 6 -22.08 -24.63 4.50
N MET A 7 -21.94 -25.55 5.47
CA MET A 7 -20.64 -26.06 5.89
C MET A 7 -19.95 -26.79 4.74
N GLN A 8 -20.70 -27.59 3.97
CA GLN A 8 -20.16 -28.27 2.78
C GLN A 8 -19.65 -27.28 1.73
N SER A 9 -20.38 -26.18 1.50
CA SER A 9 -19.98 -25.13 0.57
C SER A 9 -18.69 -24.42 1.02
N MET A 10 -18.57 -24.13 2.32
CA MET A 10 -17.36 -23.52 2.88
C MET A 10 -16.16 -24.46 2.83
N ILE A 11 -16.34 -25.75 3.16
CA ILE A 11 -15.30 -26.77 3.04
C ILE A 11 -14.79 -26.84 1.61
N THR A 12 -15.71 -26.94 0.63
CA THR A 12 -15.38 -26.98 -0.80
C THR A 12 -14.59 -25.74 -1.22
N ALA A 13 -15.00 -24.55 -0.80
CA ALA A 13 -14.28 -23.31 -1.10
C ALA A 13 -12.87 -23.27 -0.48
N LEU A 14 -12.70 -23.78 0.75
CA LEU A 14 -11.39 -23.86 1.42
C LEU A 14 -10.49 -24.93 0.79
N GLU A 15 -11.04 -26.08 0.39
CA GLU A 15 -10.34 -27.12 -0.36
C GLU A 15 -9.86 -26.61 -1.71
N ASN A 16 -10.70 -25.86 -2.44
CA ASN A 16 -10.28 -25.19 -3.67
C ASN A 16 -9.10 -24.24 -3.42
N ARG A 17 -9.06 -23.52 -2.30
CA ARG A 17 -7.90 -22.70 -1.93
C ARG A 17 -6.68 -23.55 -1.57
N ARG A 18 -6.84 -24.69 -0.87
CA ARG A 18 -5.73 -25.63 -0.56
C ARG A 18 -5.14 -26.23 -1.84
N ASN A 19 -5.99 -26.72 -2.74
CA ASN A 19 -5.58 -27.34 -4.01
C ASN A 19 -4.83 -26.35 -4.91
N ASN A 20 -5.27 -25.09 -4.92
CA ASN A 20 -4.56 -24.01 -5.62
C ASN A 20 -3.42 -23.39 -4.79
N SER A 21 -3.16 -23.91 -3.59
CA SER A 21 -2.15 -23.44 -2.64
C SER A 21 -2.26 -21.94 -2.27
N VAL A 22 -3.46 -21.38 -2.33
CA VAL A 22 -3.79 -19.98 -1.99
C VAL A 22 -4.60 -19.88 -0.68
N LEU A 23 -4.65 -20.96 0.10
CA LEU A 23 -5.16 -20.92 1.47
C LEU A 23 -4.22 -20.03 2.32
N ARG A 24 -4.81 -19.13 3.10
CA ARG A 24 -4.08 -18.22 3.98
C ARG A 24 -4.33 -18.64 5.42
N CYS A 25 -3.30 -18.53 6.26
CA CYS A 25 -3.38 -18.79 7.69
C CYS A 25 -2.88 -17.55 8.46
N LEU A 26 -3.39 -17.37 9.68
CA LEU A 26 -2.78 -16.42 10.63
C LEU A 26 -1.49 -17.07 11.12
N HIS A 27 -0.37 -16.40 10.91
CA HIS A 27 0.95 -16.87 11.31
C HIS A 27 1.49 -16.01 12.43
N GLU A 28 2.01 -16.65 13.47
CA GLU A 28 2.82 -16.00 14.48
C GLU A 28 4.27 -15.93 13.97
N THR A 29 4.89 -14.76 14.09
CA THR A 29 6.30 -14.59 13.77
C THR A 29 7.12 -15.18 14.92
N PRO A 30 8.04 -16.13 14.67
CA PRO A 30 8.89 -16.67 15.73
C PRO A 30 9.70 -15.57 16.42
N ALA A 31 9.88 -15.70 17.74
CA ALA A 31 10.77 -14.83 18.50
C ALA A 31 12.19 -14.85 17.88
N ASN A 32 12.85 -13.68 17.79
CA ASN A 32 14.17 -13.47 17.18
C ASN A 32 14.24 -13.55 15.65
N SER A 33 13.11 -13.59 14.94
CA SER A 33 13.14 -13.49 13.47
C SER A 33 13.48 -12.06 13.02
N LEU A 34 14.24 -11.95 11.93
CA LEU A 34 14.57 -10.68 11.31
C LEU A 34 13.47 -10.26 10.34
N ASP A 35 12.85 -9.11 10.60
CA ASP A 35 11.74 -8.61 9.80
C ASP A 35 12.23 -7.93 8.51
N PHE A 36 11.81 -8.51 7.38
CA PHE A 36 11.98 -7.99 6.03
C PHE A 36 10.64 -7.98 5.27
N SER A 37 9.52 -7.89 5.97
CA SER A 37 8.17 -8.04 5.42
C SER A 37 7.18 -6.99 5.86
N SER A 38 7.26 -6.49 7.10
CA SER A 38 6.25 -5.57 7.60
C SER A 38 6.27 -4.25 6.82
N ASN A 39 5.29 -3.39 7.11
CA ASN A 39 5.27 -2.04 6.55
C ASN A 39 5.75 -0.99 7.57
N ASP A 40 6.38 -1.40 8.68
CA ASP A 40 6.93 -0.49 9.70
C ASP A 40 8.28 0.07 9.24
N PHE A 41 8.27 0.77 8.10
CA PHE A 41 9.48 1.17 7.37
C PHE A 41 10.49 1.97 8.21
N LEU A 42 10.02 2.72 9.21
CA LEU A 42 10.88 3.50 10.11
C LEU A 42 11.19 2.78 11.42
N SER A 43 10.76 1.53 11.58
CA SER A 43 10.90 0.73 12.81
C SER A 43 10.40 1.48 14.05
N LEU A 44 9.33 2.28 13.89
CA LEU A 44 8.79 3.08 14.97
C LEU A 44 8.00 2.22 15.97
N SER A 45 7.45 1.07 15.54
CA SER A 45 6.65 0.20 16.41
C SER A 45 7.46 -0.39 17.57
N THR A 46 8.77 -0.57 17.40
CA THR A 46 9.69 -1.07 18.43
C THR A 46 10.49 0.05 19.10
N SER A 47 10.41 1.28 18.59
CA SER A 47 11.17 2.45 19.07
C SER A 47 10.86 2.79 20.54
N SER A 48 11.91 2.86 21.37
CA SER A 48 11.81 3.33 22.75
C SER A 48 11.48 4.83 22.81
N LEU A 49 11.90 5.61 21.81
CA LEU A 49 11.59 7.04 21.71
C LEU A 49 10.09 7.26 21.52
N LEU A 50 9.47 6.59 20.53
CA LEU A 50 8.04 6.72 20.30
C LEU A 50 7.25 6.26 21.54
N ARG A 51 7.61 5.09 22.10
CA ARG A 51 6.94 4.53 23.27
C ARG A 51 6.95 5.48 24.47
N ARG A 52 8.11 6.05 24.82
CA ARG A 52 8.21 7.02 25.93
C ARG A 52 7.40 8.28 25.68
N ASN A 53 7.49 8.85 24.48
CA ASN A 53 6.73 10.06 24.13
C ASN A 53 5.22 9.80 24.10
N TYR A 54 4.79 8.62 23.64
CA TYR A 54 3.39 8.24 23.66
C TYR A 54 2.85 8.10 25.09
N LEU A 55 3.56 7.37 25.96
CA LEU A 55 3.16 7.21 27.37
C LEU A 55 3.12 8.56 28.10
N SER A 56 4.12 9.41 27.88
CA SER A 56 4.14 10.77 28.43
C SER A 56 2.98 11.62 27.90
N ALA A 57 2.73 11.60 26.58
CA ALA A 57 1.61 12.32 25.99
C ALA A 57 0.27 11.83 26.52
N LEU A 58 0.09 10.52 26.71
CA LEU A 58 -1.12 9.96 27.28
C LEU A 58 -1.32 10.42 28.73
N ALA A 59 -0.27 10.40 29.56
CA ALA A 59 -0.35 10.86 30.94
C ALA A 59 -0.64 12.36 31.08
N ASN A 60 -0.15 13.19 30.15
CA ASN A 60 -0.24 14.65 30.23
C ASN A 60 -1.40 15.26 29.43
N THR A 61 -1.88 14.59 28.37
CA THR A 61 -2.94 15.11 27.48
C THR A 61 -4.30 14.55 27.81
N ALA A 62 -4.36 13.40 28.50
CA ALA A 62 -5.61 12.79 28.89
C ALA A 62 -6.29 13.60 30.01
N PRO A 63 -7.57 13.97 29.87
CA PRO A 63 -8.41 14.29 31.01
C PRO A 63 -8.37 13.17 32.06
N SER A 64 -8.51 13.49 33.35
CA SER A 64 -8.50 12.49 34.43
C SER A 64 -9.60 11.42 34.28
N ASP A 65 -10.66 11.72 33.55
CA ASP A 65 -11.82 10.88 33.28
C ASP A 65 -11.94 10.46 31.80
N PHE A 66 -10.85 10.52 31.03
CA PHE A 66 -10.91 10.20 29.61
C PHE A 66 -11.40 8.76 29.37
N ARG A 67 -12.28 8.60 28.38
CA ARG A 67 -12.77 7.28 27.97
C ARG A 67 -11.74 6.60 27.08
N VAL A 68 -11.38 5.36 27.41
CA VAL A 68 -10.48 4.55 26.59
C VAL A 68 -11.08 4.31 25.20
N GLY A 69 -12.34 3.86 25.13
CA GLY A 69 -13.09 3.75 23.87
C GLY A 69 -13.81 5.06 23.51
N SER A 70 -14.13 5.26 22.23
CA SER A 70 -14.88 6.45 21.79
C SER A 70 -16.34 6.43 22.25
N GLY A 71 -16.91 5.26 22.56
CA GLY A 71 -18.31 5.11 22.99
C GLY A 71 -19.35 5.19 21.88
N GLY A 72 -18.95 5.58 20.66
CA GLY A 72 -19.86 5.69 19.52
C GLY A 72 -19.15 6.07 18.23
N SER A 73 -19.92 6.31 17.16
CA SER A 73 -19.43 6.81 15.87
C SER A 73 -19.14 8.31 15.90
N ARG A 74 -18.45 8.82 14.88
CA ARG A 74 -18.10 10.26 14.77
C ARG A 74 -19.34 11.19 14.71
N LEU A 75 -20.51 10.70 14.34
CA LEU A 75 -21.72 11.53 14.21
C LEU A 75 -22.69 11.41 15.39
N LEU A 76 -22.42 10.48 16.31
CA LEU A 76 -23.16 10.34 17.55
C LEU A 76 -22.20 10.73 18.70
N ASP A 77 -21.94 9.82 19.62
CA ASP A 77 -21.20 10.13 20.86
C ASP A 77 -19.68 9.98 20.75
N GLY A 78 -19.15 9.63 19.57
CA GLY A 78 -17.74 9.28 19.39
C GLY A 78 -16.82 10.38 18.88
N ASN A 79 -17.31 11.61 18.69
CA ASN A 79 -16.49 12.73 18.21
C ASN A 79 -15.79 13.46 19.36
N HIS A 80 -14.54 13.09 19.63
CA HIS A 80 -13.74 13.78 20.64
C HIS A 80 -13.15 15.09 20.08
N PRO A 81 -13.13 16.23 20.81
CA PRO A 81 -12.53 17.48 20.34
C PRO A 81 -11.07 17.35 19.90
N PHE A 82 -10.32 16.47 20.55
CA PHE A 82 -8.95 16.12 20.18
C PHE A 82 -8.82 15.55 18.75
N ALA A 83 -9.83 14.83 18.24
CA ALA A 83 -9.83 14.35 16.86
C ALA A 83 -9.86 15.52 15.87
N ASN A 84 -10.67 16.55 16.14
CA ASN A 84 -10.76 17.74 15.28
C ASN A 84 -9.45 18.56 15.31
N GLN A 85 -8.84 18.71 16.49
CA GLN A 85 -7.54 19.38 16.62
C GLN A 85 -6.44 18.62 15.86
N LEU A 86 -6.44 17.29 15.98
CA LEU A 86 -5.51 16.43 15.26
C LEU A 86 -5.72 16.51 13.75
N GLU A 87 -6.96 16.53 13.26
CA GLU A 87 -7.29 16.75 11.84
C GLU A 87 -6.69 18.07 11.34
N SER A 88 -6.86 19.17 12.08
CA SER A 88 -6.25 20.47 11.72
C SER A 88 -4.72 20.41 11.69
N LYS A 89 -4.09 19.75 12.67
CA LYS A 89 -2.64 19.58 12.71
C LYS A 89 -2.11 18.76 11.53
N ILE A 90 -2.81 17.67 11.18
CA ILE A 90 -2.48 16.81 10.04
C ILE A 90 -2.62 17.59 8.73
N ALA A 91 -3.71 18.35 8.57
CA ALA A 91 -3.93 19.19 7.39
C ALA A 91 -2.80 20.22 7.22
N GLN A 92 -2.45 20.93 8.29
CA GLN A 92 -1.35 21.90 8.28
C GLN A 92 -0.01 21.24 7.93
N PHE A 93 0.30 20.09 8.51
CA PHE A 93 1.56 19.38 8.29
C PHE A 93 1.77 18.99 6.82
N HIS A 94 0.69 18.62 6.13
CA HIS A 94 0.73 18.17 4.74
C HIS A 94 0.33 19.25 3.72
N GLY A 95 0.18 20.51 4.13
CA GLY A 95 -0.23 21.60 3.25
C GLY A 95 -1.60 21.40 2.62
N ALA A 96 -2.56 20.83 3.35
CA ALA A 96 -3.94 20.63 2.89
C ALA A 96 -4.90 21.62 3.56
N LYS A 97 -6.02 21.94 2.89
CA LYS A 97 -7.06 22.80 3.49
C LYS A 97 -7.78 22.13 4.66
N SER A 98 -7.97 20.81 4.59
CA SER A 98 -8.60 20.04 5.65
C SER A 98 -8.12 18.58 5.66
N ALA A 99 -8.36 17.90 6.78
CA ALA A 99 -8.16 16.47 6.92
C ALA A 99 -9.39 15.83 7.59
N LEU A 100 -9.64 14.56 7.29
CA LEU A 100 -10.71 13.78 7.91
C LEU A 100 -10.19 12.40 8.31
N LEU A 101 -10.30 12.07 9.60
CA LEU A 101 -9.82 10.80 10.15
C LEU A 101 -10.78 9.64 9.85
N PHE A 102 -10.21 8.50 9.48
CA PHE A 102 -10.88 7.21 9.28
C PHE A 102 -10.16 6.11 10.08
N ASN A 103 -10.89 5.06 10.46
CA ASN A 103 -10.34 3.92 11.22
C ASN A 103 -9.32 3.07 10.43
N SER A 104 -9.31 3.18 9.10
CA SER A 104 -8.32 2.53 8.25
C SER A 104 -8.23 3.23 6.89
N GLY A 105 -7.10 3.07 6.20
CA GLY A 105 -6.97 3.50 4.81
C GLY A 105 -7.91 2.77 3.86
N PHE A 106 -8.25 1.51 4.18
CA PHE A 106 -9.21 0.74 3.41
C PHE A 106 -10.60 1.41 3.45
N GLY A 107 -11.09 1.73 4.65
CA GLY A 107 -12.38 2.38 4.83
C GLY A 107 -12.43 3.79 4.23
N ALA A 108 -11.32 4.52 4.29
CA ALA A 108 -11.20 5.85 3.68
C ALA A 108 -11.33 5.81 2.15
N ASN A 109 -10.52 4.99 1.46
CA ASN A 109 -10.62 4.84 0.00
C ASN A 109 -12.00 4.32 -0.41
N MET A 110 -12.48 3.24 0.24
CA MET A 110 -13.78 2.67 -0.08
C MET A 110 -14.91 3.71 0.08
N GLY A 111 -14.89 4.48 1.18
CA GLY A 111 -15.87 5.53 1.45
C GLY A 111 -15.81 6.66 0.43
N PHE A 112 -14.61 7.13 0.08
CA PHE A 112 -14.40 8.19 -0.91
C PHE A 112 -14.92 7.78 -2.28
N PHE A 113 -14.44 6.66 -2.83
CA PHE A 113 -14.79 6.25 -4.19
C PHE A 113 -16.25 5.80 -4.32
N ALA A 114 -16.88 5.36 -3.23
CA ALA A 114 -18.30 5.01 -3.23
C ALA A 114 -19.24 6.22 -3.36
N CYS A 115 -18.86 7.42 -2.89
CA CYS A 115 -19.78 8.55 -2.81
C CYS A 115 -19.34 9.83 -3.53
N ILE A 116 -18.04 10.06 -3.76
CA ILE A 116 -17.54 11.31 -4.35
C ILE A 116 -17.76 11.36 -5.87
N PRO A 117 -17.34 10.36 -6.67
CA PRO A 117 -17.76 10.31 -8.08
C PRO A 117 -19.28 10.21 -8.20
N GLN A 118 -19.88 10.94 -9.14
CA GLN A 118 -21.32 10.98 -9.41
C GLN A 118 -21.69 10.30 -10.75
N LYS A 119 -23.00 10.12 -11.01
CA LYS A 119 -23.55 9.39 -12.18
C LYS A 119 -23.04 9.84 -13.56
N GLY A 120 -22.63 11.10 -13.69
CA GLY A 120 -22.07 11.64 -14.94
C GLY A 120 -20.56 11.52 -15.07
N ASP A 121 -19.87 11.18 -13.98
CA ASP A 121 -18.41 11.25 -13.89
C ASP A 121 -17.75 9.96 -14.37
N ILE A 122 -16.48 10.10 -14.74
CA ILE A 122 -15.61 9.01 -15.19
C ILE A 122 -14.47 8.85 -14.19
N VAL A 123 -14.15 7.61 -13.81
CA VAL A 123 -12.95 7.30 -13.05
C VAL A 123 -11.98 6.50 -13.92
N LEU A 124 -10.80 7.07 -14.15
CA LEU A 124 -9.62 6.38 -14.62
C LEU A 124 -8.75 6.01 -13.43
N HIS A 125 -8.34 4.75 -13.31
CA HIS A 125 -7.42 4.32 -12.26
C HIS A 125 -6.26 3.51 -12.82
N ASP A 126 -5.13 3.55 -12.12
CA ASP A 126 -4.00 2.70 -12.44
C ASP A 126 -4.40 1.22 -12.34
N ALA A 127 -3.89 0.38 -13.25
CA ALA A 127 -4.17 -1.05 -13.26
C ALA A 127 -3.78 -1.78 -11.98
N PHE A 128 -2.80 -1.27 -11.22
CA PHE A 128 -2.31 -1.85 -9.97
C PHE A 128 -2.82 -1.13 -8.72
N ILE A 129 -3.80 -0.22 -8.86
CA ILE A 129 -4.41 0.48 -7.72
C ILE A 129 -4.89 -0.50 -6.64
N HIS A 130 -4.72 -0.12 -5.38
CA HIS A 130 -5.05 -0.95 -4.23
C HIS A 130 -6.51 -1.42 -4.23
N ALA A 131 -6.72 -2.65 -3.74
CA ALA A 131 -8.04 -3.27 -3.64
C ALA A 131 -9.09 -2.41 -2.91
N SER A 132 -8.69 -1.57 -1.95
CA SER A 132 -9.62 -0.67 -1.26
C SER A 132 -10.26 0.37 -2.20
N VAL A 133 -9.52 0.84 -3.21
CA VAL A 133 -10.06 1.69 -4.26
C VAL A 133 -11.03 0.89 -5.12
N CYS A 134 -10.63 -0.30 -5.55
CA CYS A 134 -11.48 -1.19 -6.36
C CYS A 134 -12.81 -1.53 -5.65
N GLU A 135 -12.81 -1.84 -4.35
CA GLU A 135 -14.05 -2.08 -3.60
C GLU A 135 -14.91 -0.83 -3.49
N GLY A 136 -14.31 0.36 -3.34
CA GLY A 136 -15.04 1.63 -3.40
C GLY A 136 -15.65 1.87 -4.78
N LEU A 137 -14.93 1.55 -5.86
CA LEU A 137 -15.39 1.72 -7.24
C LEU A 137 -16.57 0.81 -7.59
N LYS A 138 -16.63 -0.41 -7.03
CA LYS A 138 -17.81 -1.28 -7.17
C LYS A 138 -19.09 -0.68 -6.58
N LEU A 139 -18.95 0.14 -5.54
CA LEU A 139 -20.05 0.85 -4.88
C LEU A 139 -20.25 2.26 -5.44
N SER A 140 -19.40 2.69 -6.37
CA SER A 140 -19.35 4.06 -6.85
C SER A 140 -20.60 4.43 -7.63
N ARG A 141 -20.89 5.73 -7.63
CA ARG A 141 -21.92 6.31 -8.48
C ARG A 141 -21.38 6.73 -9.83
N ALA A 142 -20.06 6.62 -10.09
CA ALA A 142 -19.47 6.97 -11.38
C ALA A 142 -20.23 6.34 -12.55
N GLY A 143 -20.47 7.10 -13.61
CA GLY A 143 -21.11 6.59 -14.82
C GLY A 143 -20.21 5.63 -15.59
N ARG A 144 -18.90 5.79 -15.48
CA ARG A 144 -17.90 4.93 -16.13
C ARG A 144 -16.66 4.77 -15.25
N VAL A 145 -16.16 3.54 -15.17
CA VAL A 145 -14.89 3.20 -14.52
C VAL A 145 -14.03 2.45 -15.52
N CYS A 146 -12.78 2.86 -15.66
CA CYS A 146 -11.82 2.24 -16.56
C CYS A 146 -10.42 2.28 -15.96
N SER A 147 -9.57 1.33 -16.36
CA SER A 147 -8.17 1.32 -15.99
C SER A 147 -7.26 1.76 -17.14
N PHE A 148 -6.08 2.28 -16.78
CA PHE A 148 -4.95 2.44 -17.68
C PHE A 148 -3.78 1.59 -17.19
N SER A 149 -2.87 1.26 -18.09
CA SER A 149 -1.71 0.42 -17.83
C SER A 149 -0.82 1.03 -16.75
N HIS A 150 -0.34 0.18 -15.84
CA HIS A 150 0.38 0.60 -14.65
C HIS A 150 1.53 1.59 -14.96
N ASN A 151 1.51 2.75 -14.30
CA ASN A 151 2.48 3.84 -14.43
C ASN A 151 2.74 4.33 -15.86
N SER A 152 1.85 4.02 -16.82
CA SER A 152 2.02 4.38 -18.23
C SER A 152 1.35 5.70 -18.56
N ILE A 153 2.14 6.77 -18.63
CA ILE A 153 1.68 8.09 -19.12
C ILE A 153 1.15 7.99 -20.56
N SER A 154 1.76 7.16 -21.40
CA SER A 154 1.32 6.98 -22.79
C SER A 154 -0.08 6.35 -22.87
N ASP A 155 -0.34 5.30 -22.10
CA ASP A 155 -1.67 4.68 -22.09
C ASP A 155 -2.71 5.60 -21.43
N LEU A 156 -2.35 6.31 -20.35
CA LEU A 156 -3.20 7.33 -19.74
C LEU A 156 -3.62 8.40 -20.77
N LYS A 157 -2.67 8.92 -21.56
CA LYS A 157 -2.93 9.89 -22.64
C LYS A 157 -3.87 9.33 -23.70
N ASN A 158 -3.68 8.08 -24.11
CA ASN A 158 -4.55 7.42 -25.09
C ASN A 158 -5.97 7.27 -24.54
N LYS A 159 -6.12 6.79 -23.29
CA LYS A 159 -7.44 6.68 -22.63
C LYS A 159 -8.15 8.02 -22.51
N ILE A 160 -7.43 9.08 -22.11
CA ILE A 160 -8.00 10.44 -22.04
C ILE A 160 -8.47 10.90 -23.42
N SER A 161 -7.66 10.70 -24.46
CA SER A 161 -8.00 11.10 -25.84
C SER A 161 -9.25 10.37 -26.35
N ASP A 162 -9.33 9.05 -26.10
CA ASP A 162 -10.50 8.25 -26.45
C ASP A 162 -11.75 8.72 -25.70
N LEU A 163 -11.65 8.97 -24.39
CA LEU A 163 -12.77 9.46 -23.60
C LEU A 163 -13.26 10.81 -24.11
N ILE A 164 -12.35 11.75 -24.39
CA ILE A 164 -12.70 13.07 -24.95
C ILE A 164 -13.47 12.94 -26.27
N LYS A 165 -13.08 12.00 -27.14
CA LYS A 165 -13.75 11.75 -28.42
C LYS A 165 -15.20 11.29 -28.24
N TYR A 166 -15.47 10.42 -27.27
CA TYR A 166 -16.81 9.84 -27.06
C TYR A 166 -17.65 10.58 -26.01
N GLU A 167 -17.03 11.47 -25.23
CA GLU A 167 -17.68 12.20 -24.14
C GLU A 167 -17.35 13.71 -24.25
N PRO A 168 -17.95 14.45 -25.20
CA PRO A 168 -17.69 15.88 -25.41
C PRO A 168 -17.94 16.73 -24.15
N GLY A 169 -18.77 16.20 -23.24
CA GLY A 169 -19.03 16.76 -21.92
C GLY A 169 -17.77 17.00 -21.07
N LEU A 170 -16.68 16.28 -21.37
CA LEU A 170 -15.38 16.45 -20.72
C LEU A 170 -14.66 17.73 -21.17
N LEU A 171 -14.80 18.15 -22.44
CA LEU A 171 -14.14 19.37 -22.93
C LEU A 171 -14.91 20.64 -22.56
N ASN A 172 -16.24 20.55 -22.46
CA ASN A 172 -17.09 21.69 -22.12
C ASN A 172 -17.31 21.85 -20.60
N GLY A 173 -16.84 20.90 -19.78
CA GLY A 173 -16.90 20.96 -18.31
C GLY A 173 -18.20 20.46 -17.67
N THR A 174 -19.09 19.84 -18.44
CA THR A 174 -20.36 19.27 -17.92
C THR A 174 -20.21 17.88 -17.29
N LYS A 175 -19.07 17.21 -17.49
CA LYS A 175 -18.71 15.94 -16.87
C LYS A 175 -17.35 16.04 -16.22
N ASN A 176 -17.16 15.32 -15.12
CA ASN A 176 -15.87 15.27 -14.45
C ASN A 176 -15.11 13.98 -14.77
N ILE A 177 -13.79 14.06 -14.66
CA ILE A 177 -12.91 12.91 -14.70
C ILE A 177 -12.03 12.86 -13.46
N PHE A 178 -11.97 11.69 -12.83
CA PHE A 178 -11.07 11.39 -11.73
C PHE A 178 -9.95 10.50 -12.23
N VAL A 179 -8.70 10.82 -11.91
CA VAL A 179 -7.54 9.97 -12.13
C VAL A 179 -7.05 9.50 -10.76
N ALA A 180 -7.03 8.19 -10.53
CA ALA A 180 -6.66 7.59 -9.24
C ALA A 180 -5.38 6.75 -9.35
N VAL A 181 -4.40 7.03 -8.50
CA VAL A 181 -3.09 6.36 -8.47
C VAL A 181 -2.60 6.14 -7.03
N GLU A 182 -1.65 5.23 -6.83
CA GLU A 182 -0.83 5.19 -5.60
C GLU A 182 0.42 6.03 -5.80
N ALA A 183 0.88 6.76 -4.78
CA ALA A 183 2.15 7.46 -4.84
C ALA A 183 3.34 6.50 -4.84
N LEU A 184 3.27 5.47 -3.99
CA LEU A 184 4.22 4.36 -3.90
C LEU A 184 3.43 3.06 -3.89
N TYR A 185 3.60 2.24 -4.93
CA TYR A 185 2.83 1.01 -5.08
C TYR A 185 3.32 -0.09 -4.16
N SER A 186 2.37 -0.71 -3.46
CA SER A 186 2.64 -1.64 -2.36
C SER A 186 3.47 -2.86 -2.74
N MET A 187 3.35 -3.38 -3.98
CA MET A 187 3.93 -4.67 -4.38
C MET A 187 5.30 -4.55 -5.05
N ASP A 188 5.44 -3.63 -6.02
CA ASP A 188 6.68 -3.46 -6.79
C ASP A 188 7.61 -2.40 -6.20
N GLY A 189 7.10 -1.52 -5.35
CA GLY A 189 7.92 -0.48 -4.71
C GLY A 189 8.26 0.68 -5.63
N ASP A 190 7.61 0.78 -6.78
CA ASP A 190 7.77 1.86 -7.73
C ASP A 190 6.86 3.06 -7.41
N LEU A 191 7.28 4.23 -7.90
CA LEU A 191 6.62 5.50 -7.64
C LEU A 191 5.79 5.92 -8.85
N ALA A 192 4.62 6.51 -8.62
CA ALA A 192 3.85 7.10 -9.70
C ALA A 192 4.58 8.31 -10.31
N PRO A 193 4.56 8.48 -11.65
CA PRO A 193 5.06 9.67 -12.34
C PRO A 193 4.09 10.86 -12.15
N LEU A 194 3.97 11.35 -10.91
CA LEU A 194 2.94 12.31 -10.51
C LEU A 194 3.05 13.65 -11.24
N ARG A 195 4.26 14.12 -11.56
CA ARG A 195 4.44 15.39 -12.29
C ARG A 195 3.91 15.26 -13.71
N GLU A 196 4.26 14.18 -14.38
CA GLU A 196 3.85 13.87 -15.74
C GLU A 196 2.34 13.64 -15.83
N ILE A 197 1.72 13.01 -14.82
CA ILE A 197 0.26 12.88 -14.72
C ILE A 197 -0.40 14.25 -14.61
N VAL A 198 0.08 15.12 -13.71
CA VAL A 198 -0.46 16.48 -13.54
C VAL A 198 -0.32 17.30 -14.83
N GLU A 199 0.86 17.30 -15.45
CA GLU A 199 1.12 18.00 -16.71
C GLU A 199 0.18 17.53 -17.82
N LEU A 200 -0.01 16.22 -17.97
CA LEU A 200 -0.94 15.65 -18.94
C LEU A 200 -2.39 16.08 -18.68
N MET A 201 -2.83 16.07 -17.43
CA MET A 201 -4.18 16.49 -17.04
C MET A 201 -4.43 17.97 -17.36
N GLU A 202 -3.49 18.84 -17.01
CA GLU A 202 -3.59 20.29 -17.27
C GLU A 202 -3.58 20.61 -18.77
N GLN A 203 -2.79 19.87 -19.56
CA GLN A 203 -2.78 20.00 -21.01
C GLN A 203 -4.08 19.51 -21.67
N SER A 204 -4.71 18.49 -21.09
CA SER A 204 -5.89 17.84 -21.67
C SER A 204 -7.21 18.52 -21.30
N PHE A 205 -7.29 19.20 -20.15
CA PHE A 205 -8.53 19.76 -19.61
C PHE A 205 -8.36 21.22 -19.16
N THR A 206 -9.07 22.14 -19.80
CA THR A 206 -8.99 23.58 -19.51
C THR A 206 -10.14 24.11 -18.65
N LYS A 207 -11.14 23.28 -18.37
CA LYS A 207 -12.36 23.68 -17.62
C LYS A 207 -12.32 23.31 -16.12
N GLY A 208 -11.21 22.76 -15.63
CA GLY A 208 -11.03 22.44 -14.20
C GLY A 208 -11.88 21.27 -13.70
N ASN A 209 -12.35 20.42 -14.61
CA ASN A 209 -13.21 19.26 -14.36
C ASN A 209 -12.42 17.94 -14.33
N VAL A 210 -11.13 18.01 -13.96
CA VAL A 210 -10.20 16.89 -13.87
C VAL A 210 -9.61 16.85 -12.46
N TYR A 211 -9.65 15.70 -11.80
CA TYR A 211 -9.30 15.56 -10.38
C TYR A 211 -8.32 14.41 -10.17
N LEU A 212 -7.16 14.71 -9.59
CA LEU A 212 -6.16 13.69 -9.24
C LEU A 212 -6.39 13.23 -7.80
N VAL A 213 -6.52 11.92 -7.59
CA VAL A 213 -6.64 11.29 -6.28
C VAL A 213 -5.43 10.41 -6.05
N VAL A 214 -4.67 10.67 -4.99
CA VAL A 214 -3.41 9.97 -4.72
C VAL A 214 -3.48 9.20 -3.41
N ASP A 215 -3.23 7.91 -3.46
CA ASP A 215 -3.04 7.09 -2.27
C ASP A 215 -1.57 7.17 -1.80
N GLU A 216 -1.33 7.90 -0.71
CA GLU A 216 -0.02 8.05 -0.05
C GLU A 216 0.15 7.07 1.13
N ALA A 217 -0.54 5.92 1.09
CA ALA A 217 -0.48 4.93 2.15
C ALA A 217 0.94 4.45 2.47
N HIS A 218 1.77 4.22 1.44
CA HIS A 218 3.14 3.71 1.58
C HIS A 218 4.21 4.81 1.59
N SER A 219 3.88 6.03 1.18
CA SER A 219 4.82 7.16 1.06
C SER A 219 4.79 8.11 2.26
N ASN A 220 3.67 8.20 2.98
CA ASN A 220 3.56 8.98 4.22
C ASN A 220 4.60 8.51 5.25
N GLY A 221 5.41 9.44 5.76
CA GLY A 221 6.53 9.18 6.67
C GLY A 221 7.90 9.01 5.99
N LEU A 222 7.97 8.80 4.68
CA LEU A 222 9.23 8.45 3.98
C LEU A 222 9.77 9.55 3.08
N TYR A 223 8.89 10.31 2.44
CA TYR A 223 9.25 11.31 1.43
C TYR A 223 8.96 12.73 1.92
N GLY A 224 9.71 13.72 1.44
CA GLY A 224 9.66 15.10 1.93
C GLY A 224 10.56 15.32 3.15
N GLU A 225 10.90 16.57 3.44
CA GLU A 225 11.88 16.95 4.48
C GLU A 225 11.55 16.40 5.88
N MET A 226 10.26 16.22 6.19
CA MET A 226 9.77 15.69 7.47
C MET A 226 8.98 14.38 7.30
N GLY A 227 9.08 13.70 6.14
CA GLY A 227 8.22 12.56 5.84
C GLY A 227 6.78 12.95 5.51
N SER A 228 6.55 14.15 4.96
CA SER A 228 5.22 14.66 4.55
C SER A 228 4.58 13.95 3.36
N GLY A 229 5.26 13.00 2.72
CA GLY A 229 4.74 12.26 1.57
C GLY A 229 5.33 12.74 0.25
N LEU A 230 5.07 11.97 -0.80
CA LEU A 230 5.63 12.19 -2.13
C LEU A 230 5.00 13.43 -2.79
N VAL A 231 3.70 13.67 -2.60
CA VAL A 231 3.04 14.85 -3.16
C VAL A 231 3.69 16.13 -2.63
N CYS A 232 3.93 16.21 -1.32
CA CYS A 232 4.63 17.35 -0.71
C CYS A 232 6.08 17.46 -1.19
N LYS A 233 6.81 16.33 -1.29
CA LYS A 233 8.18 16.33 -1.84
C LYS A 233 8.24 16.93 -3.26
N LEU A 234 7.18 16.74 -4.06
CA LEU A 234 7.12 17.20 -5.44
C LEU A 234 6.52 18.61 -5.59
N GLY A 235 5.96 19.20 -4.52
CA GLY A 235 5.29 20.50 -4.56
C GLY A 235 3.93 20.49 -5.26
N LEU A 236 3.22 19.35 -5.22
CA LEU A 236 1.99 19.11 -5.97
C LEU A 236 0.71 19.20 -5.11
N GLU A 237 0.79 19.70 -3.87
CA GLU A 237 -0.32 19.71 -2.90
C GLU A 237 -1.57 20.40 -3.47
N ASN A 238 -1.38 21.49 -4.21
CA ASN A 238 -2.46 22.27 -4.82
C ASN A 238 -2.99 21.68 -6.14
N LYS A 239 -2.37 20.60 -6.63
CA LYS A 239 -2.72 19.91 -7.89
C LYS A 239 -3.42 18.57 -7.64
N VAL A 240 -3.46 18.12 -6.38
CA VAL A 240 -4.06 16.85 -5.98
C VAL A 240 -5.36 17.12 -5.22
N PHE A 241 -6.48 16.63 -5.76
CA PHE A 241 -7.82 16.86 -5.22
C PHE A 241 -8.05 16.19 -3.87
N ALA A 242 -7.55 14.95 -3.71
CA ALA A 242 -7.60 14.23 -2.44
C ALA A 242 -6.38 13.33 -2.26
N ARG A 243 -5.87 13.27 -1.02
CA ARG A 243 -4.75 12.39 -0.65
C ARG A 243 -5.10 11.48 0.51
N LEU A 244 -4.89 10.18 0.36
CA LEU A 244 -4.99 9.25 1.49
C LEU A 244 -3.64 9.13 2.21
N HIS A 245 -3.58 9.40 3.51
CA HIS A 245 -2.41 9.11 4.34
C HIS A 245 -2.77 8.06 5.38
N THR A 246 -2.03 6.95 5.42
CA THR A 246 -2.23 5.91 6.44
C THR A 246 -1.24 6.04 7.59
N PHE A 247 -1.65 5.60 8.79
CA PHE A 247 -0.80 5.66 9.98
C PHE A 247 -0.20 4.31 10.36
N GLY A 248 -0.75 3.20 9.86
CA GLY A 248 -0.31 1.82 10.19
C GLY A 248 0.83 1.26 9.36
N LYS A 249 1.73 2.13 8.88
CA LYS A 249 2.95 1.75 8.16
C LYS A 249 4.16 2.44 8.78
N ALA A 250 4.81 3.36 8.06
CA ALA A 250 5.96 4.11 8.57
C ALA A 250 5.68 4.86 9.89
N LEU A 251 4.42 5.22 10.16
CA LEU A 251 4.01 5.93 11.38
C LEU A 251 3.66 5.00 12.55
N ALA A 252 3.71 3.67 12.39
CA ALA A 252 3.52 2.69 13.46
C ALA A 252 2.27 2.87 14.35
N CYS A 253 1.16 3.36 13.79
CA CYS A 253 -0.12 3.54 14.48
C CYS A 253 -1.23 2.70 13.80
N ASN A 254 -2.49 3.10 13.95
CA ASN A 254 -3.62 2.58 13.18
C ASN A 254 -4.47 3.75 12.67
N GLY A 255 -5.25 3.52 11.62
CA GLY A 255 -6.08 4.57 11.01
C GLY A 255 -5.49 5.23 9.77
N ALA A 256 -6.21 6.21 9.27
CA ALA A 256 -5.82 7.05 8.14
C ALA A 256 -6.46 8.44 8.24
N ALA A 257 -5.96 9.37 7.43
CA ALA A 257 -6.61 10.64 7.14
C ALA A 257 -6.76 10.81 5.64
N LEU A 258 -7.89 11.36 5.21
CA LEU A 258 -8.05 11.90 3.87
C LEU A 258 -7.81 13.41 3.91
N LEU A 259 -6.79 13.88 3.19
CA LEU A 259 -6.50 15.30 3.00
C LEU A 259 -7.28 15.81 1.79
N CYS A 260 -8.07 16.86 1.96
CA CYS A 260 -8.95 17.39 0.92
C CYS A 260 -9.43 18.81 1.24
N ASP A 261 -10.24 19.38 0.35
CA ASP A 261 -10.94 20.64 0.58
C ASP A 261 -12.07 20.50 1.62
N SER A 262 -12.41 21.61 2.29
CA SER A 262 -13.43 21.62 3.34
C SER A 262 -14.80 21.12 2.88
N LEU A 263 -15.19 21.42 1.63
CA LEU A 263 -16.41 20.92 1.02
C LEU A 263 -16.38 19.38 0.87
N VAL A 264 -15.26 18.82 0.44
CA VAL A 264 -15.09 17.36 0.30
C VAL A 264 -15.16 16.70 1.67
N ARG A 265 -14.50 17.28 2.68
CA ARG A 265 -14.59 16.82 4.06
C ARG A 265 -16.04 16.80 4.56
N GLU A 266 -16.78 17.89 4.38
CA GLU A 266 -18.19 17.98 4.78
C GLU A 266 -19.07 16.96 4.04
N TYR A 267 -18.84 16.78 2.73
CA TYR A 267 -19.54 15.77 1.96
C TYR A 267 -19.28 14.36 2.49
N LEU A 268 -18.02 14.00 2.76
CA LEU A 268 -17.67 12.69 3.28
C LEU A 268 -18.29 12.43 4.65
N ILE A 269 -18.37 13.46 5.51
CA ILE A 269 -19.05 13.34 6.81
C ILE A 269 -20.51 12.91 6.64
N ASN A 270 -21.19 13.37 5.58
CA ASN A 270 -22.60 13.08 5.33
C ASN A 270 -22.86 11.82 4.48
N TYR A 271 -21.90 11.38 3.66
CA TYR A 271 -22.13 10.32 2.67
C TYR A 271 -21.20 9.11 2.78
N ALA A 272 -20.04 9.22 3.45
CA ALA A 272 -19.10 8.11 3.57
C ALA A 272 -19.54 7.12 4.65
N LYS A 273 -20.28 6.08 4.27
CA LYS A 273 -20.76 5.02 5.19
C LYS A 273 -19.69 4.45 6.12
N PRO A 274 -18.43 4.21 5.69
CA PRO A 274 -17.37 3.70 6.57
C PRO A 274 -16.93 4.65 7.68
N LEU A 275 -17.33 5.92 7.62
CA LEU A 275 -17.15 6.90 8.69
C LEU A 275 -18.40 6.98 9.58
N ILE A 276 -19.58 6.95 8.97
CA ILE A 276 -20.87 7.17 9.63
C ILE A 276 -21.26 6.00 10.53
N TYR A 277 -21.14 4.77 10.01
CA TYR A 277 -21.66 3.55 10.65
C TYR A 277 -20.56 2.70 11.31
N THR A 278 -19.50 3.33 11.80
CA THR A 278 -18.44 2.68 12.56
C THR A 278 -18.19 3.41 13.87
N THR A 279 -17.83 2.67 14.91
CA THR A 279 -17.27 3.26 16.14
C THR A 279 -16.03 4.08 15.80
N SER A 280 -15.93 5.30 16.33
CA SER A 280 -14.82 6.23 16.11
C SER A 280 -13.50 5.70 16.69
N MET A 281 -12.39 6.28 16.23
CA MET A 281 -11.06 5.96 16.75
C MET A 281 -10.96 6.34 18.23
N SER A 282 -10.30 5.48 19.01
CA SER A 282 -10.15 5.66 20.46
C SER A 282 -9.22 6.83 20.81
N PHE A 283 -9.42 7.45 21.99
CA PHE A 283 -8.54 8.54 22.44
C PHE A 283 -7.06 8.13 22.48
N PRO A 284 -6.68 6.94 23.02
CA PRO A 284 -5.29 6.47 22.94
C PRO A 284 -4.74 6.38 21.52
N SER A 285 -5.52 5.91 20.54
CA SER A 285 -5.09 5.88 19.12
C SER A 285 -4.85 7.28 18.57
N LEU A 286 -5.71 8.25 18.90
CA LEU A 286 -5.51 9.64 18.50
C LEU A 286 -4.21 10.22 19.10
N VAL A 287 -3.93 9.94 20.38
CA VAL A 287 -2.70 10.37 21.05
C VAL A 287 -1.47 9.77 20.36
N ALA A 288 -1.50 8.48 20.02
CA ALA A 288 -0.41 7.82 19.29
C ALA A 288 -0.09 8.52 17.96
N ILE A 289 -1.12 8.80 17.15
CA ILE A 289 -0.97 9.52 15.89
C ILE A 289 -0.38 10.92 16.14
N ASN A 290 -0.94 11.67 17.09
CA ASN A 290 -0.46 13.01 17.43
C ASN A 290 1.03 13.00 17.84
N THR A 291 1.44 12.00 18.62
CA THR A 291 2.84 11.84 19.07
C THR A 291 3.77 11.62 17.89
N VAL A 292 3.42 10.74 16.95
CA VAL A 292 4.28 10.48 15.77
C VAL A 292 4.39 11.72 14.90
N TYR A 293 3.29 12.45 14.65
CA TYR A 293 3.33 13.72 13.93
C TYR A 293 4.18 14.79 14.64
N THR A 294 4.18 14.81 15.99
CA THR A 294 5.08 15.68 16.76
C THR A 294 6.54 15.32 16.52
N LEU A 295 6.89 14.02 16.58
CA LEU A 295 8.26 13.56 16.32
C LEU A 295 8.73 13.89 14.90
N MET A 296 7.87 13.67 13.90
CA MET A 296 8.15 14.02 12.51
C MET A 296 8.40 15.53 12.36
N LYS A 297 7.53 16.38 12.93
CA LYS A 297 7.69 17.84 12.89
C LYS A 297 8.96 18.33 13.60
N GLN A 298 9.43 17.61 14.62
CA GLN A 298 10.68 17.91 15.34
C GLN A 298 11.92 17.38 14.61
N GLY A 299 11.77 16.73 13.45
CA GLY A 299 12.89 16.12 12.71
C GLY A 299 13.41 14.82 13.32
N ALA A 300 12.78 14.28 14.37
CA ALA A 300 13.26 13.10 15.09
C ALA A 300 13.26 11.82 14.23
N THR A 301 12.54 11.79 13.12
CA THR A 301 12.50 10.68 12.16
C THR A 301 13.47 10.84 10.99
N GLN A 302 14.13 12.01 10.82
CA GLN A 302 14.98 12.27 9.65
C GLN A 302 16.19 11.34 9.57
N LEU A 303 16.83 11.05 10.71
CA LEU A 303 17.94 10.09 10.75
C LEU A 303 17.51 8.68 10.34
N LEU A 304 16.29 8.26 10.73
CA LEU A 304 15.73 6.96 10.34
C LEU A 304 15.47 6.91 8.83
N ILE A 305 14.94 7.99 8.25
CA ILE A 305 14.73 8.11 6.80
C ILE A 305 16.07 8.08 6.04
N SER A 306 17.09 8.78 6.55
CA SER A 306 18.43 8.78 5.94
C SER A 306 19.06 7.40 5.96
N HIS A 307 19.10 6.76 7.14
CA HIS A 307 19.65 5.42 7.29
C HIS A 307 18.90 4.40 6.42
N LEU A 308 17.57 4.49 6.31
CA LEU A 308 16.80 3.63 5.41
C LEU A 308 17.23 3.79 3.95
N LYS A 309 17.56 5.00 3.48
CA LYS A 309 18.09 5.21 2.11
C LYS A 309 19.46 4.56 1.92
N ASP A 310 20.31 4.60 2.94
CA ASP A 310 21.62 3.94 2.90
C ASP A 310 21.45 2.42 2.83
N LEU A 311 20.51 1.86 3.61
CA LEU A 311 20.15 0.44 3.56
C LEU A 311 19.58 0.02 2.19
N ILE A 312 18.71 0.85 1.58
CA ILE A 312 18.16 0.61 0.22
C ILE A 312 19.31 0.53 -0.79
N SER A 313 20.21 1.50 -0.76
CA SER A 313 21.37 1.56 -1.67
C SER A 313 22.28 0.36 -1.48
N HIS A 314 22.57 0.00 -0.23
CA HIS A 314 23.39 -1.15 0.10
C HIS A 314 22.76 -2.47 -0.35
N PHE A 315 21.48 -2.69 -0.05
CA PHE A 315 20.79 -3.91 -0.45
C PHE A 315 20.77 -4.08 -1.97
N PHE A 316 20.50 -3.00 -2.72
CA PHE A 316 20.59 -3.03 -4.18
C PHE A 316 22.00 -3.41 -4.64
N ASN A 317 23.04 -2.78 -4.11
CA ASN A 317 24.43 -3.08 -4.44
C ASN A 317 24.82 -4.53 -4.13
N GLN A 318 24.27 -5.12 -3.06
CA GLN A 318 24.48 -6.53 -2.76
C GLN A 318 23.70 -7.45 -3.71
N LEU A 319 22.45 -7.12 -4.05
CA LEU A 319 21.63 -7.90 -4.98
C LEU A 319 22.24 -7.98 -6.38
N ILE A 320 22.80 -6.89 -6.92
CA ILE A 320 23.40 -6.91 -8.26
C ILE A 320 24.60 -7.88 -8.36
N THR A 321 25.28 -8.18 -7.24
CA THR A 321 26.35 -9.20 -7.23
C THR A 321 25.83 -10.60 -7.55
N LEU A 322 24.52 -10.83 -7.42
CA LEU A 322 23.88 -12.12 -7.68
C LEU A 322 23.53 -12.33 -9.15
N PHE A 323 23.59 -11.32 -10.02
CA PHE A 323 23.27 -11.44 -11.45
C PHE A 323 23.92 -12.66 -12.15
N PRO A 324 25.20 -13.02 -11.89
CA PRO A 324 25.80 -14.21 -12.49
C PRO A 324 25.15 -15.54 -12.08
N LEU A 325 24.32 -15.55 -11.04
CA LEU A 325 23.67 -16.73 -10.46
C LEU A 325 22.17 -16.84 -10.80
N THR A 326 21.56 -15.80 -11.38
CA THR A 326 20.10 -15.71 -11.56
C THR A 326 19.53 -16.56 -12.70
N THR A 327 20.38 -17.23 -13.49
CA THR A 327 19.97 -18.07 -14.62
C THR A 327 20.34 -19.53 -14.38
N ASN A 328 19.43 -20.44 -14.67
CA ASN A 328 19.69 -21.88 -14.53
C ASN A 328 20.76 -22.34 -15.52
N ALA A 329 21.74 -23.11 -15.04
CA ALA A 329 22.91 -23.49 -15.82
C ALA A 329 22.56 -24.39 -17.02
N HIS A 330 21.53 -25.24 -16.86
CA HIS A 330 21.10 -26.23 -17.84
C HIS A 330 20.02 -25.70 -18.79
N THR A 331 18.95 -25.12 -18.26
CA THR A 331 17.78 -24.72 -19.05
C THR A 331 17.89 -23.32 -19.64
N LYS A 332 18.85 -22.52 -19.17
CA LYS A 332 19.02 -21.10 -19.50
C LYS A 332 17.80 -20.22 -19.16
N LYS A 333 16.84 -20.74 -18.39
CA LYS A 333 15.70 -19.96 -17.91
C LYS A 333 16.07 -19.11 -16.69
N PRO A 334 15.46 -17.92 -16.53
CA PRO A 334 15.65 -17.10 -15.33
C PRO A 334 15.06 -17.82 -14.11
N ILE A 335 15.84 -17.87 -13.03
CA ILE A 335 15.43 -18.37 -11.70
C ILE A 335 14.88 -17.22 -10.87
N LEU A 336 15.56 -16.07 -10.94
CA LEU A 336 15.24 -14.88 -10.17
C LEU A 336 15.49 -13.65 -11.05
N ILE A 337 14.52 -12.76 -11.15
CA ILE A 337 14.68 -11.47 -11.83
C ILE A 337 14.81 -10.41 -10.74
N LEU A 338 15.93 -9.70 -10.78
CA LEU A 338 16.28 -8.64 -9.84
C LEU A 338 15.92 -7.28 -10.44
N PRO A 339 15.68 -6.25 -9.60
CA PRO A 339 15.58 -4.87 -10.08
C PRO A 339 16.83 -4.48 -10.88
N LEU A 340 16.63 -3.82 -12.02
CA LEU A 340 17.73 -3.32 -12.86
C LEU A 340 18.30 -1.99 -12.35
N GLU A 341 17.47 -1.22 -11.65
CA GLU A 341 17.82 0.05 -11.04
C GLU A 341 17.50 0.02 -9.55
N ALA A 342 18.22 0.83 -8.77
CA ALA A 342 17.98 0.97 -7.34
C ALA A 342 16.57 1.52 -7.11
N PRO A 343 15.68 0.79 -6.40
CA PRO A 343 14.36 1.30 -6.07
C PRO A 343 14.45 2.59 -5.26
N GLN A 344 13.56 3.54 -5.52
CA GLN A 344 13.44 4.77 -4.72
C GLN A 344 12.61 4.55 -3.44
N SER A 345 12.38 3.30 -3.05
CA SER A 345 11.53 2.91 -1.93
C SER A 345 12.15 1.75 -1.15
N PRO A 346 11.71 1.51 0.10
CA PRO A 346 12.18 0.37 0.89
C PRO A 346 11.61 -0.97 0.43
N ILE A 347 10.84 -1.03 -0.65
CA ILE A 347 10.16 -2.23 -1.13
C ILE A 347 10.93 -2.78 -2.34
N PHE A 348 11.34 -4.04 -2.25
CA PHE A 348 12.03 -4.77 -3.31
C PHE A 348 11.18 -5.95 -3.77
N SER A 349 11.08 -6.09 -5.10
CA SER A 349 10.35 -7.15 -5.78
C SER A 349 11.35 -8.13 -6.39
N LEU A 350 11.50 -9.30 -5.79
CA LEU A 350 12.33 -10.38 -6.34
C LEU A 350 11.44 -11.36 -7.11
N ILE A 351 11.37 -11.21 -8.44
CA ILE A 351 10.44 -11.98 -9.28
C ILE A 351 11.01 -13.38 -9.51
N THR A 352 10.21 -14.41 -9.25
CA THR A 352 10.61 -15.82 -9.44
C THR A 352 9.37 -16.69 -9.66
N SER A 353 9.55 -17.80 -10.37
CA SER A 353 8.52 -18.84 -10.52
C SER A 353 8.29 -19.62 -9.23
N GLU A 354 9.24 -19.60 -8.28
CA GLU A 354 9.24 -20.40 -7.05
C GLU A 354 9.23 -19.53 -5.77
N PRO A 355 8.33 -18.53 -5.63
CA PRO A 355 8.40 -17.56 -4.54
C PRO A 355 8.18 -18.21 -3.17
N ARG A 356 7.36 -19.27 -3.09
CA ARG A 356 7.16 -20.02 -1.84
C ARG A 356 8.42 -20.77 -1.42
N SER A 357 9.17 -21.33 -2.37
CA SER A 357 10.42 -22.04 -2.10
C SER A 357 11.46 -21.08 -1.54
N LEU A 358 11.63 -19.92 -2.17
CA LEU A 358 12.53 -18.88 -1.68
C LEU A 358 12.11 -18.38 -0.29
N ALA A 359 10.82 -18.04 -0.11
CA ALA A 359 10.33 -17.57 1.18
C ALA A 359 10.49 -18.61 2.30
N ALA A 360 10.21 -19.89 2.02
CA ALA A 360 10.42 -20.98 2.98
C ALA A 360 11.90 -21.15 3.35
N HIS A 361 12.80 -20.99 2.37
CA HIS A 361 14.25 -21.01 2.63
C HIS A 361 14.68 -19.86 3.54
N CYS A 362 14.20 -18.64 3.27
CA CYS A 362 14.44 -17.48 4.11
C CYS A 362 13.87 -17.65 5.53
N TYR A 363 12.63 -18.14 5.67
CA TYR A 363 12.03 -18.41 6.97
C TYR A 363 12.83 -19.43 7.79
N ALA A 364 13.31 -20.50 7.17
CA ALA A 364 14.14 -21.50 7.84
C ALA A 364 15.49 -20.93 8.32
N ALA A 365 15.97 -19.86 7.67
CA ALA A 365 17.17 -19.12 8.07
C ALA A 365 16.88 -17.93 9.01
N GLY A 366 15.62 -17.75 9.46
CA GLY A 366 15.22 -16.71 10.41
C GLY A 366 14.84 -15.36 9.79
N PHE A 367 14.69 -15.26 8.47
CA PHE A 367 14.31 -14.04 7.76
C PHE A 367 12.84 -14.04 7.36
N ILE A 368 12.09 -13.02 7.77
CA ILE A 368 10.67 -12.89 7.43
C ILE A 368 10.51 -12.09 6.14
N VAL A 369 10.24 -12.78 5.04
CA VAL A 369 9.89 -12.20 3.72
C VAL A 369 8.49 -12.66 3.31
N ARG A 370 7.88 -12.13 2.24
CA ARG A 370 6.54 -12.59 1.80
C ARG A 370 6.51 -13.08 0.36
N PRO A 371 6.06 -14.32 0.10
CA PRO A 371 5.75 -14.73 -1.25
C PRO A 371 4.41 -14.09 -1.69
N ILE A 372 4.45 -13.37 -2.81
CA ILE A 372 3.28 -12.73 -3.42
C ILE A 372 2.96 -13.46 -4.73
N MET A 373 1.70 -13.83 -4.89
CA MET A 373 1.21 -14.67 -5.98
C MET A 373 -0.17 -14.19 -6.45
N PRO A 374 -0.65 -14.67 -7.61
CA PRO A 374 -2.02 -14.44 -8.04
C PRO A 374 -3.05 -14.80 -6.96
N PRO A 375 -4.14 -14.02 -6.83
CA PRO A 375 -4.52 -12.90 -7.69
C PRO A 375 -3.90 -11.54 -7.29
N THR A 376 -3.03 -11.48 -6.27
CA THR A 376 -2.45 -10.20 -5.81
C THR A 376 -1.52 -9.56 -6.84
N VAL A 377 -0.82 -10.38 -7.61
CA VAL A 377 0.00 -9.95 -8.76
C VAL A 377 -0.39 -10.78 -10.00
N PRO A 378 -0.19 -10.28 -11.22
CA PRO A 378 -0.48 -11.04 -12.44
C PRO A 378 0.22 -12.42 -12.50
N LYS A 379 -0.38 -13.37 -13.22
CA LYS A 379 0.23 -14.68 -13.44
C LYS A 379 1.54 -14.50 -14.23
N GLY A 380 2.60 -15.19 -13.79
CA GLY A 380 3.93 -15.07 -14.39
C GLY A 380 4.80 -13.97 -13.79
N THR A 381 4.25 -13.11 -12.93
CA THR A 381 5.00 -12.05 -12.22
C THR A 381 5.04 -12.28 -10.71
N GLN A 382 4.94 -13.55 -10.29
CA GLN A 382 5.05 -13.92 -8.88
C GLN A 382 6.43 -13.56 -8.32
N ARG A 383 6.49 -13.26 -7.02
CA ARG A 383 7.66 -12.62 -6.43
C ARG A 383 7.78 -12.89 -4.94
N VAL A 384 8.97 -12.67 -4.39
CA VAL A 384 9.15 -12.44 -2.97
C VAL A 384 9.28 -10.94 -2.75
N ARG A 385 8.34 -10.39 -1.97
CA ARG A 385 8.37 -8.99 -1.55
C ARG A 385 9.22 -8.87 -0.30
N ILE A 386 10.24 -8.01 -0.39
CA ILE A 386 11.15 -7.67 0.70
C ILE A 386 10.93 -6.20 1.05
N CYS A 387 10.82 -5.91 2.35
CA CYS A 387 10.72 -4.56 2.88
C CYS A 387 11.88 -4.31 3.81
N LEU A 388 12.65 -3.26 3.52
CA LEU A 388 13.69 -2.77 4.42
C LEU A 388 13.09 -1.84 5.46
N HIS A 389 13.67 -1.84 6.65
CA HIS A 389 13.26 -1.01 7.76
C HIS A 389 14.46 -0.26 8.33
N ALA A 390 14.25 0.94 8.87
CA ALA A 390 15.31 1.75 9.45
C ALA A 390 16.01 1.09 10.66
N GLY A 391 15.39 0.08 11.27
CA GLY A 391 15.99 -0.73 12.33
C GLY A 391 16.89 -1.87 11.83
N ASN A 392 16.90 -2.18 10.53
CA ASN A 392 17.78 -3.20 9.99
C ASN A 392 19.24 -2.73 9.98
N THR A 393 20.17 -3.68 10.09
CA THR A 393 21.61 -3.43 9.95
C THR A 393 22.14 -3.86 8.59
N PHE A 394 23.25 -3.26 8.14
CA PHE A 394 23.95 -3.70 6.93
C PHE A 394 24.30 -5.20 6.97
N LYS A 395 24.73 -5.70 8.14
CA LYS A 395 25.06 -7.12 8.33
C LYS A 395 23.84 -8.03 8.20
N GLU A 396 22.67 -7.62 8.69
CA GLU A 396 21.43 -8.39 8.48
C GLU A 396 21.05 -8.46 7.01
N ILE A 397 21.23 -7.36 6.27
CA ILE A 397 21.05 -7.32 4.82
C ILE A 397 22.03 -8.27 4.12
N ASP A 398 23.32 -8.22 4.47
CA ASP A 398 24.34 -9.11 3.90
C ASP A 398 23.98 -10.59 4.14
N ASN A 399 23.53 -10.92 5.35
CA ASN A 399 23.10 -12.27 5.68
C ASN A 399 21.85 -12.71 4.89
N LEU A 400 20.89 -11.80 4.67
CA LEU A 400 19.72 -12.07 3.84
C LEU A 400 20.12 -12.35 2.39
N VAL A 401 21.00 -11.51 1.83
CA VAL A 401 21.54 -11.70 0.47
C VAL A 401 22.26 -13.03 0.37
N GLN A 402 23.09 -13.38 1.36
CA GLN A 402 23.76 -14.68 1.41
C GLN A 402 22.77 -15.86 1.48
N CYS A 403 21.66 -15.71 2.21
CA CYS A 403 20.58 -16.70 2.22
C CYS A 403 19.96 -16.87 0.81
N VAL A 404 19.68 -15.77 0.11
CA VAL A 404 19.20 -15.80 -1.28
C VAL A 404 20.23 -16.46 -2.22
N THR A 405 21.53 -16.17 -2.04
CA THR A 405 22.63 -16.80 -2.79
C THR A 405 22.63 -18.32 -2.65
N ILE A 406 22.51 -18.83 -1.42
CA ILE A 406 22.48 -20.28 -1.15
C ILE A 406 21.26 -20.92 -1.82
N TRP A 407 20.10 -20.27 -1.79
CA TRP A 407 18.92 -20.74 -2.50
C TRP A 407 19.15 -20.78 -4.03
N LEU A 408 19.68 -19.70 -4.61
CA LEU A 408 19.99 -19.61 -6.04
C LEU A 408 20.94 -20.71 -6.48
N GLN A 409 21.98 -21.00 -5.70
CA GLN A 409 22.94 -22.08 -6.02
C GLN A 409 22.25 -23.44 -6.08
N LYS A 410 21.28 -23.71 -5.18
CA LYS A 410 20.49 -24.95 -5.20
C LYS A 410 19.58 -25.02 -6.43
N GLU A 411 18.87 -23.94 -6.75
CA GLU A 411 17.97 -23.89 -7.92
C GLU A 411 18.73 -23.94 -9.26
N ARG A 412 19.92 -23.33 -9.32
CA ARG A 412 20.77 -23.30 -10.51
C ARG A 412 21.23 -24.68 -10.96
N MET A 413 21.42 -25.59 -10.01
CA MET A 413 21.87 -26.96 -10.25
C MET A 413 20.72 -27.95 -10.49
N LYS A 414 19.46 -27.53 -10.35
CA LYS A 414 18.32 -28.40 -10.69
C LYS A 414 18.31 -28.68 -12.19
N LYS A 415 18.38 -29.96 -12.55
CA LYS A 415 18.10 -30.44 -13.90
C LYS A 415 16.61 -30.28 -14.18
N SER A 416 16.25 -30.00 -15.43
CA SER A 416 14.86 -30.02 -15.87
C SER A 416 14.27 -31.39 -15.53
N THR A 417 13.30 -31.43 -14.60
CA THR A 417 12.33 -32.51 -14.57
C THR A 417 11.44 -32.31 -15.80
N VAL A 418 11.86 -32.89 -16.92
CA VAL A 418 10.90 -33.18 -17.98
C VAL A 418 9.86 -34.09 -17.34
N SER A 419 8.63 -33.61 -17.32
CA SER A 419 7.44 -34.35 -16.94
C SER A 419 7.43 -35.73 -17.60
N THR A 420 7.55 -36.79 -16.81
CA THR A 420 6.98 -38.11 -17.15
C THR A 420 5.62 -38.30 -16.49
N CYS A 421 4.83 -37.24 -16.33
CA CYS A 421 3.47 -37.30 -15.78
C CYS A 421 2.39 -36.70 -16.70
N GLU A 422 2.65 -36.59 -18.01
CA GLU A 422 1.64 -36.26 -19.03
C GLU A 422 1.33 -37.44 -19.97
N HIS A 423 1.56 -38.69 -19.54
CA HIS A 423 1.17 -39.88 -20.30
C HIS A 423 0.34 -40.93 -19.55
N HIS A 424 -0.17 -40.62 -18.35
CA HIS A 424 -1.04 -41.53 -17.61
C HIS A 424 -2.40 -40.97 -17.15
N LEU A 425 -2.81 -39.78 -17.60
CA LEU A 425 -4.17 -39.25 -17.35
C LEU A 425 -5.02 -39.08 -18.63
N ALA A 426 -4.86 -39.98 -19.61
CA ALA A 426 -5.73 -40.07 -20.79
C ALA A 426 -6.42 -41.45 -20.94
N LYS A 427 -6.40 -42.29 -19.89
CA LYS A 427 -7.16 -43.55 -19.83
C LYS A 427 -7.71 -43.78 -18.43
N ALA A 428 -8.78 -43.08 -18.07
CA ALA A 428 -9.78 -43.52 -17.09
C ALA A 428 -10.83 -42.41 -16.82
N ILE A 429 -11.63 -42.03 -17.81
CA ILE A 429 -13.03 -41.59 -17.61
C ILE A 429 -13.80 -41.99 -18.88
N LEU A 430 -14.39 -43.18 -18.84
CA LEU A 430 -15.71 -43.47 -19.36
C LEU A 430 -16.62 -43.59 -18.13
#